data_AF-A0A7V9RU28-F1
#
_entry.id   AF-A0A7V9RU28-F1
#
_cell.length_a   1.000
_cell.length_b   1.000
_cell.length_c   1.000
_cell.angle_alpha   90.00
_cell.angle_beta   90.00
_cell.angle_gamma   90.00
#
_symmetry.space_group_name_H-M   'P 1'
#
loop_
_entity.id
_entity.type
_entity.pdbx_description
1 polymer ?
#
loop_
_entity_poly.entity_id
_entity_poly.type
_entity_poly.pdbx_seq_one_letter_code
_entity_poly.pdbx_strand_id
1 'polypeptide(L)'
;MPDPVYFNTNLRVIIQQMGGDSTDNVKKFAVAGAKLIPVTISTTNGLIKLLEMNPVPKLTDVNLPAGWMNFYRLDNYSATSYFYLDKPTNNLPPLASLKERTEGLTGK
;
A
#
# COMPACT_ATOMS: atom_id res chain seq x y z
N MET A 1 16.84 -21.85 -29.58
CA MET A 1 15.39 -22.16 -29.52
C MET A 1 14.73 -20.98 -28.81
N PRO A 2 13.78 -20.24 -29.41
CA PRO A 2 13.18 -19.10 -28.72
C PRO A 2 12.18 -19.60 -27.67
N ASP A 3 12.21 -19.01 -26.48
CA ASP A 3 11.27 -19.32 -25.41
C ASP A 3 9.84 -18.90 -25.83
N PRO A 4 8.84 -19.79 -25.69
CA PRO A 4 7.47 -19.47 -26.04
C PRO A 4 6.89 -18.45 -25.06
N VAL A 5 6.31 -17.37 -25.60
CA VAL A 5 5.55 -16.38 -24.83
C VAL A 5 4.07 -16.79 -24.85
N TYR A 6 3.48 -16.99 -23.67
CA TYR A 6 2.08 -17.36 -23.51
C TYR A 6 1.22 -16.17 -23.09
N PHE A 7 0.03 -16.04 -23.69
CA PHE A 7 -0.95 -15.01 -23.37
C PHE A 7 -2.12 -15.62 -22.58
N ASN A 8 -2.60 -14.90 -21.57
CA ASN A 8 -3.73 -15.33 -20.74
C ASN A 8 -4.81 -14.25 -20.73
N THR A 9 -6.07 -14.67 -20.67
CA THR A 9 -7.23 -13.77 -20.62
C THR A 9 -7.82 -13.79 -19.20
N ASN A 10 -8.40 -12.67 -18.75
CA ASN A 10 -9.01 -12.46 -17.41
C ASN A 10 -8.01 -12.13 -16.26
N LEU A 11 -7.32 -10.99 -16.36
CA LEU A 11 -6.50 -10.46 -15.28
C LEU A 11 -7.35 -9.69 -14.24
N ARG A 12 -7.30 -10.11 -12.97
CA ARG A 12 -7.77 -9.31 -11.82
C ARG A 12 -6.58 -9.00 -10.91
N VAL A 13 -6.33 -7.71 -10.69
CA VAL A 13 -5.30 -7.23 -9.74
C VAL A 13 -6.00 -6.62 -8.54
N ILE A 14 -5.60 -7.04 -7.34
CA ILE A 14 -6.01 -6.42 -6.07
C ILE A 14 -4.73 -5.91 -5.42
N ILE A 15 -4.66 -4.61 -5.18
CA ILE A 15 -3.52 -3.97 -4.51
C ILE A 15 -3.87 -3.79 -3.04
N GLN A 16 -3.05 -4.35 -2.17
CA GLN A 16 -3.09 -4.11 -0.73
C GLN A 16 -1.89 -3.25 -0.35
N GLN A 17 -2.11 -2.17 0.41
CA GLN A 17 -1.04 -1.30 0.88
C GLN A 17 -0.79 -1.50 2.37
N MET A 18 0.45 -1.83 2.69
CA MET A 18 0.96 -1.91 4.05
C MET A 18 2.17 -1.00 4.18
N GLY A 19 2.21 -0.23 5.27
CA GLY A 19 3.38 0.52 5.71
C GLY A 19 4.05 -0.17 6.89
N GLY A 20 5.29 0.25 7.18
CA GLY A 20 6.04 -0.16 8.35
C GLY A 20 6.89 1.01 8.85
N ASP A 21 6.84 1.30 10.15
CA ASP A 21 7.70 2.28 10.82
C ASP A 21 7.73 2.00 12.33
N SER A 22 8.58 2.71 13.08
CA SER A 22 8.50 2.80 14.54
C SER A 22 7.11 3.22 15.02
N THR A 23 6.67 2.61 16.11
CA THR A 23 5.36 2.91 16.73
C THR A 23 5.16 4.41 16.98
N ASP A 24 6.21 5.14 17.35
CA ASP A 24 6.15 6.59 17.57
C ASP A 24 5.87 7.38 16.29
N ASN A 25 6.48 7.00 15.16
CA ASN A 25 6.18 7.65 13.88
C ASN A 25 4.79 7.31 13.39
N VAL A 26 4.34 6.06 13.55
CA VAL A 26 2.97 5.67 13.16
C VAL A 26 1.93 6.45 13.97
N LYS A 27 2.17 6.68 15.26
CA LYS A 27 1.34 7.57 16.09
C LYS A 27 1.31 8.99 15.54
N LYS A 28 2.46 9.55 15.13
CA LYS A 28 2.51 10.90 14.51
C LYS A 28 1.72 10.96 13.20
N PHE A 29 1.79 9.93 12.35
CA PHE A 29 0.99 9.87 11.12
C PHE A 29 -0.51 9.89 11.42
N ALA A 30 -0.95 9.13 12.43
CA ALA A 30 -2.35 9.12 12.86
C ALA A 30 -2.79 10.49 13.40
N VAL A 31 -1.95 11.17 14.19
CA VAL A 31 -2.20 12.54 14.68
C VAL A 31 -2.30 13.54 13.52
N ALA A 32 -1.50 13.36 12.46
CA ALA A 32 -1.57 14.16 11.24
C ALA A 32 -2.82 13.85 10.37
N GLY A 33 -3.68 12.92 10.79
CA GLY A 33 -4.92 12.58 10.11
C GLY A 33 -4.83 11.41 9.14
N ALA A 34 -3.72 10.68 9.10
CA ALA A 34 -3.60 9.47 8.27
C ALA A 34 -4.56 8.38 8.76
N LYS A 35 -5.29 7.77 7.83
CA LYS A 35 -6.20 6.65 8.11
C LYS A 35 -5.41 5.34 8.10
N LEU A 36 -5.05 4.87 9.29
CA LEU A 36 -4.19 3.71 9.49
C LEU A 36 -4.89 2.64 10.34
N ILE A 37 -4.66 1.37 10.02
CA ILE A 37 -5.12 0.23 10.84
C ILE A 37 -3.89 -0.55 11.31
N PRO A 38 -3.62 -0.65 12.61
CA PRO A 38 -2.46 -1.40 13.11
C PRO A 38 -2.60 -2.91 12.83
N VAL A 39 -1.52 -3.53 12.37
CA VAL A 39 -1.48 -4.96 12.01
C VAL A 39 -0.63 -5.76 12.98
N THR A 40 0.64 -5.40 13.13
CA THR A 40 1.57 -6.05 14.06
C THR A 40 2.53 -5.05 14.68
N ILE A 41 3.06 -5.34 15.88
CA ILE A 41 4.28 -4.70 16.39
C ILE A 41 5.34 -5.77 16.62
N SER A 42 6.49 -5.63 15.99
CA SER A 42 7.69 -6.42 16.29
C SER A 42 8.46 -5.75 17.44
N THR A 43 8.59 -6.48 18.54
CA THR A 43 9.30 -6.04 19.77
C THR A 43 10.49 -6.95 20.04
N THR A 44 11.31 -6.62 21.05
CA THR A 44 12.36 -7.52 21.55
C THR A 44 11.82 -8.86 22.08
N ASN A 45 10.55 -8.88 22.49
CA ASN A 45 9.89 -10.05 23.09
C ASN A 45 9.07 -10.84 22.06
N GLY A 46 9.17 -10.48 20.77
CA GLY A 46 8.47 -11.14 19.68
C GLY A 46 7.43 -10.26 19.00
N LEU A 47 6.64 -10.91 18.14
CA LEU A 47 5.64 -10.28 17.28
C LEU A 47 4.27 -10.27 17.96
N ILE A 48 3.70 -9.08 18.11
CA ILE A 48 2.37 -8.86 18.66
C ILE A 48 1.41 -8.63 17.50
N LYS A 49 0.35 -9.44 17.40
CA LYS A 49 -0.61 -9.40 16.29
C LYS A 49 -1.84 -8.55 16.62
N LEU A 50 -1.71 -7.24 16.45
CA LEU A 50 -2.74 -6.26 16.83
C LEU A 50 -4.06 -6.46 16.08
N LEU A 51 -4.03 -6.83 14.80
CA LEU A 51 -5.25 -7.03 14.00
C LEU A 51 -6.07 -8.25 14.42
N GLU A 52 -5.44 -9.22 15.11
CA GLU A 52 -6.11 -10.41 15.63
C GLU A 52 -6.75 -10.18 17.01
N MET A 53 -6.54 -9.01 17.62
CA MET A 53 -7.16 -8.64 18.90
C MET A 53 -8.58 -8.11 18.71
N ASN A 54 -9.44 -8.29 19.72
CA ASN A 54 -10.81 -7.77 19.72
C ASN A 54 -11.11 -6.99 21.02
N PRO A 55 -11.26 -5.65 20.96
CA PRO A 55 -11.16 -4.81 19.77
C PRO A 55 -9.71 -4.66 19.28
N VAL A 56 -9.53 -4.31 18.00
CA VAL A 56 -8.22 -3.89 17.48
C VAL A 56 -7.79 -2.62 18.23
N PRO A 57 -6.59 -2.59 18.84
CA PRO A 57 -6.12 -1.43 19.58
C PRO A 57 -6.08 -0.16 18.74
N LYS A 58 -6.39 0.97 19.35
CA LYS A 58 -6.30 2.28 18.69
C LYS A 58 -4.85 2.78 18.78
N LEU A 59 -4.40 3.49 17.74
CA LEU A 59 -3.07 4.11 17.74
C LEU A 59 -2.90 5.16 18.86
N THR A 60 -4.01 5.70 19.39
CA THR A 60 -4.04 6.61 20.54
C THR A 60 -3.90 5.93 21.89
N ASP A 61 -3.89 4.59 21.95
CA ASP A 61 -3.81 3.87 23.22
C ASP A 61 -2.42 4.07 23.86
N VAL A 62 -2.43 4.50 25.11
CA VAL A 62 -1.23 4.86 25.88
C VAL A 62 -0.28 3.65 26.06
N ASN A 63 -0.83 2.43 26.00
CA ASN A 63 -0.13 1.19 26.32
C ASN A 63 0.36 0.39 25.09
N LEU A 64 0.41 0.98 23.90
CA LEU A 64 1.02 0.30 22.74
C LEU A 64 2.53 0.12 22.97
N PRO A 65 3.05 -1.11 22.86
CA PRO A 65 4.47 -1.38 23.06
C PRO A 65 5.32 -0.69 22.00
N ALA A 66 6.53 -0.29 22.38
CA ALA A 66 7.49 0.25 21.42
C ALA A 66 8.03 -0.87 20.52
N GLY A 67 8.19 -0.58 19.23
CA GLY A 67 8.67 -1.53 18.25
C GLY A 67 8.37 -1.09 16.82
N TRP A 68 8.69 -1.98 15.87
CA TRP A 68 8.37 -1.79 14.46
C TRP A 68 6.92 -2.19 14.20
N MET A 69 6.08 -1.23 13.87
CA MET A 69 4.67 -1.44 13.59
C MET A 69 4.42 -1.57 12.09
N ASN A 70 3.79 -2.67 11.68
CA ASN A 70 3.16 -2.76 10.36
C ASN A 70 1.71 -2.32 10.47
N PHE A 71 1.22 -1.59 9.47
CA PHE A 71 -0.14 -1.05 9.45
C PHE A 71 -0.69 -1.00 8.04
N TYR A 72 -1.99 -1.22 7.88
CA TYR A 72 -2.68 -0.86 6.65
C TYR A 72 -2.82 0.64 6.56
N ARG A 73 -2.68 1.18 5.35
CA ARG A 73 -2.81 2.60 5.07
C ARG A 73 -3.72 2.83 3.86
N LEU A 74 -4.39 3.98 3.86
CA LEU A 74 -5.18 4.44 2.73
C LEU A 74 -4.45 5.61 2.08
N ASP A 75 -3.95 5.41 0.86
CA ASP A 75 -3.35 6.47 0.06
C ASP A 75 -4.12 6.71 -1.24
N ASN A 76 -3.88 7.88 -1.84
CA ASN A 76 -4.15 8.08 -3.25
C ASN A 76 -2.97 7.51 -4.04
N TYR A 77 -3.19 6.44 -4.80
CA TYR A 77 -2.19 5.89 -5.70
C TYR A 77 -2.75 5.67 -7.10
N SER A 78 -1.89 5.88 -8.09
CA SER A 78 -2.14 5.53 -9.48
C SER A 78 -1.35 4.27 -9.80
N ALA A 79 -2.02 3.26 -10.35
CA ALA A 79 -1.37 2.05 -10.84
C ALA A 79 -1.52 1.99 -12.36
N THR A 80 -0.41 1.73 -13.07
CA THR A 80 -0.44 1.47 -14.52
C THR A 80 -0.06 0.02 -14.74
N SER A 81 -0.93 -0.74 -15.39
CA SER A 81 -0.62 -2.09 -15.85
C SER A 81 -0.35 -2.04 -17.35
N TYR A 82 0.80 -2.55 -17.75
CA TYR A 82 1.11 -2.82 -19.14
C TYR A 82 1.07 -4.33 -19.32
N PHE A 83 0.19 -4.81 -20.19
CA PHE A 83 0.19 -6.20 -20.60
C PHE A 83 0.11 -6.26 -22.12
N TYR A 84 0.83 -7.21 -22.68
CA TYR A 84 0.70 -7.56 -24.09
C TYR A 84 -0.43 -8.56 -24.18
N LEU A 85 -1.49 -8.21 -24.91
CA LEU A 85 -2.61 -9.12 -25.08
C LEU A 85 -2.28 -10.22 -26.09
N ASP A 86 -1.48 -9.95 -27.13
CA ASP A 86 -1.09 -10.95 -28.15
C ASP A 86 0.25 -10.68 -28.89
N LYS A 87 0.90 -9.52 -28.66
CA LYS A 87 2.11 -9.09 -29.37
C LYS A 87 2.93 -8.10 -28.55
N PRO A 88 4.27 -8.03 -28.70
CA PRO A 88 5.16 -7.20 -27.89
C PRO A 88 5.11 -5.69 -28.22
N THR A 89 4.21 -5.25 -29.10
CA THR A 89 4.05 -3.85 -29.50
C THR A 89 2.58 -3.44 -29.49
N ASN A 90 2.32 -2.16 -29.20
CA ASN A 90 0.99 -1.59 -29.28
C ASN A 90 1.03 -0.25 -30.05
N ASN A 91 -0.14 0.24 -30.47
CA ASN A 91 -0.29 1.55 -31.11
C ASN A 91 -0.96 2.55 -30.16
N LEU A 92 -0.72 2.44 -28.85
CA LEU A 92 -1.31 3.36 -27.88
C LEU A 92 -0.65 4.75 -28.02
N PRO A 93 -1.41 5.83 -27.75
CA PRO A 93 -0.85 7.17 -27.72
C PRO A 93 0.21 7.31 -26.62
N PRO A 94 1.13 8.30 -26.74
CA PRO A 94 2.09 8.61 -25.70
C PRO A 94 1.38 8.97 -24.39
N LEU A 95 2.07 8.78 -23.27
CA LEU A 95 1.56 9.10 -21.95
C LEU A 95 1.15 10.59 -21.87
N ALA A 96 -0.01 10.87 -21.28
CA ALA A 96 -0.47 12.23 -21.03
C ALA A 96 0.56 13.05 -20.22
N SER A 97 0.52 14.37 -20.37
CA SER A 97 1.49 15.27 -19.74
C SER A 97 1.43 15.17 -18.21
N LEU A 98 2.51 15.56 -17.51
CA LEU A 98 2.53 15.54 -16.04
C LEU A 98 1.38 16.35 -15.45
N LYS A 99 1.14 17.54 -16.02
CA LYS A 99 0.09 18.46 -15.59
C LYS A 99 -1.29 17.80 -15.57
N GLU A 100 -1.67 17.17 -16.69
CA GLU A 100 -2.95 16.47 -16.82
C GLU A 100 -3.06 15.30 -15.82
N ARG A 101 -1.97 14.54 -15.64
CA ARG A 101 -1.95 13.39 -14.73
C ARG A 101 -2.06 13.78 -13.24
N THR A 102 -1.80 15.03 -12.88
CA THR A 102 -1.81 15.50 -11.49
C THR A 102 -2.99 16.41 -11.15
N GLU A 103 -3.87 16.72 -12.10
CA GLU A 103 -4.92 17.76 -11.96
C GLU A 103 -5.92 17.49 -10.81
N GLY A 104 -6.18 16.23 -10.48
CA GLY A 104 -7.05 15.83 -9.37
C GLY A 104 -6.33 15.41 -8.08
N LEU A 105 -4.99 15.45 -8.05
CA LEU A 105 -4.23 15.06 -6.86
C LEU A 105 -4.18 16.24 -5.89
N THR A 106 -5.08 16.23 -4.89
CA THR A 106 -5.06 17.21 -3.80
C THR A 106 -3.96 16.84 -2.80
N GLY A 107 -2.74 17.32 -3.04
CA GLY A 107 -1.70 17.34 -2.03
C GLY A 107 -2.09 18.29 -0.90
N LYS A 108 -2.32 17.77 0.29
CA LYS A 108 -2.17 18.49 1.56
C LYS A 108 -0.98 17.89 2.29
#